data_AF-A0A3P1T3V7-F1
#
_entry.id   AF-A0A3P1T3V7-F1
#
_cell.length_a   1.000
_cell.length_b   1.000
_cell.length_c   1.000
_cell.angle_alpha   90.00
_cell.angle_beta   90.00
_cell.angle_gamma   90.00
#
_symmetry.space_group_name_H-M   'P 1'
#
loop_
_entity.id
_entity.type
_entity.pdbx_description
1 polymer ?
#
loop_
_entity_poly.entity_id
_entity_poly.type
_entity_poly.pdbx_seq_one_letter_code
_entity_poly.pdbx_strand_id
1 'polypeptide(L)'
;MATTHQQPDPPGELALHQLRTASPIDLSADLEQLLQNRDEAAAHAAAQRIEGAVCPARELYEAAEAVTQYVTSKLATGVFPVAALDLLVEIAHGEPAPVEQIEQNHGIALRCAGLIREVLPTLYASAETSDDESLLQGVIDLAIRLEPAPRMRRKLLDEFDQGAHGVYLQRALKDLEKHLDSPTLQPEALPGTADSFAQLLQGTSGWNFCNVFGIDLGGKYGQLGLAMQVKRDGVIARLRVVCEGVDEMLLRGRLRLVDGSLEMSENAGHWWLELQQGDLQLRVRCTSIRMIDPWTETKEVATKSDEGKVS
;
A
#
# COMPACT_ATOMS: atom_id res chain seq x y z
N MET A 1 -41.37 -23.00 12.60
CA MET A 1 -39.95 -22.72 12.95
C MET A 1 -39.29 -22.18 11.70
N ALA A 2 -39.17 -20.86 11.60
CA ALA A 2 -38.54 -20.20 10.48
C ALA A 2 -37.03 -20.15 10.73
N THR A 3 -36.26 -20.84 9.89
CA THR A 3 -34.80 -20.73 9.81
C THR A 3 -34.47 -19.41 9.13
N THR A 4 -34.03 -18.43 9.91
CA THR A 4 -33.47 -17.17 9.40
C THR A 4 -32.16 -17.49 8.71
N HIS A 5 -32.16 -17.46 7.38
CA HIS A 5 -30.94 -17.39 6.58
C HIS A 5 -30.28 -16.04 6.88
N GLN A 6 -29.17 -16.09 7.60
CA GLN A 6 -28.30 -14.94 7.81
C GLN A 6 -27.61 -14.65 6.46
N GLN A 7 -27.98 -13.53 5.85
CA GLN A 7 -27.26 -12.98 4.71
C GLN A 7 -25.80 -12.73 5.12
N PRO A 8 -24.81 -13.03 4.26
CA PRO A 8 -23.45 -12.60 4.51
C PRO A 8 -23.39 -11.07 4.54
N ASP A 9 -22.67 -10.53 5.51
CA ASP A 9 -22.45 -9.09 5.66
C ASP A 9 -21.80 -8.51 4.38
N PRO A 10 -22.14 -7.26 3.99
CA PRO A 10 -21.48 -6.57 2.87
C PRO A 10 -19.97 -6.41 3.13
N PRO A 11 -19.15 -6.21 2.08
CA PRO A 11 -17.70 -6.07 2.21
C PRO A 11 -17.38 -4.98 3.23
N GLY A 12 -16.54 -5.33 4.20
CA GLY A 12 -16.38 -4.63 5.46
C GLY A 12 -16.22 -3.12 5.32
N GLU A 13 -16.93 -2.41 6.19
CA GLU A 13 -16.69 -1.02 6.54
C GLU A 13 -15.19 -0.85 6.80
N LEU A 14 -14.52 -0.24 5.83
CA LEU A 14 -13.08 -0.03 5.81
C LEU A 14 -12.73 0.69 7.11
N ALA A 15 -11.97 0.04 8.00
CA ALA A 15 -11.58 0.59 9.30
C ALA A 15 -10.51 1.70 9.14
N LEU A 16 -10.79 2.67 8.26
CA LEU A 16 -9.92 3.80 7.89
C LEU A 16 -9.52 4.62 9.11
N HIS A 17 -10.37 4.65 10.14
CA HIS A 17 -10.10 5.31 11.42
C HIS A 17 -8.96 4.66 12.23
N GLN A 18 -8.50 3.46 11.85
CA GLN A 18 -7.42 2.72 12.53
C GLN A 18 -6.07 2.80 11.80
N LEU A 19 -6.03 3.41 10.62
CA LEU A 19 -4.83 3.47 9.79
C LEU A 19 -4.00 4.72 10.10
N ARG A 20 -2.67 4.58 10.08
CA ARG A 20 -1.78 5.72 10.31
C ARG A 20 -1.89 6.74 9.18
N THR A 21 -2.22 7.96 9.58
CA THR A 21 -2.14 9.19 8.77
C THR A 21 -1.12 10.15 9.39
N ALA A 22 -0.63 11.10 8.59
CA ALA A 22 0.23 12.18 9.06
C ALA A 22 -0.53 13.24 9.88
N SER A 23 -1.84 13.37 9.67
CA SER A 23 -2.71 14.30 10.40
C SER A 23 -4.07 13.64 10.73
N PRO A 24 -4.72 14.02 11.84
CA PRO A 24 -6.02 13.45 12.20
C PRO A 24 -7.10 14.00 11.26
N ILE A 25 -7.67 13.14 10.42
CA ILE A 25 -8.77 13.46 9.51
C ILE A 25 -9.81 12.33 9.50
N ASP A 26 -11.04 12.64 9.11
CA ASP A 26 -12.06 11.63 8.82
C ASP A 26 -11.97 11.23 7.34
N LEU A 27 -11.15 10.21 7.07
CA LEU A 27 -10.95 9.68 5.72
C LEU A 27 -12.27 9.22 5.08
N SER A 28 -13.23 8.74 5.85
CA SER A 28 -14.47 8.19 5.27
C SER A 28 -15.32 9.30 4.67
N ALA A 29 -15.55 10.38 5.42
CA ALA A 29 -16.30 11.53 4.96
C ALA A 29 -15.63 12.22 3.77
N ASP A 30 -14.29 12.38 3.82
CA ASP A 30 -13.55 12.99 2.72
C ASP A 30 -13.54 12.11 1.46
N LEU A 31 -13.46 10.77 1.58
CA LEU A 31 -13.55 9.86 0.44
C LEU A 31 -14.94 9.85 -0.19
N GLU A 32 -16.01 9.96 0.60
CA GLU A 32 -17.36 10.13 0.08
C GLU A 32 -17.50 11.46 -0.67
N GLN A 33 -16.99 12.55 -0.09
CA GLN A 33 -16.99 13.86 -0.72
C GLN A 33 -16.16 13.88 -2.01
N LEU A 34 -15.04 13.17 -2.06
CA LEU A 34 -14.20 13.04 -3.25
C LEU A 34 -14.94 12.35 -4.40
N LEU A 35 -15.65 11.25 -4.11
CA LEU A 35 -16.15 10.34 -5.15
C LEU A 35 -17.61 10.57 -5.54
N GLN A 36 -18.42 11.12 -4.63
CA GLN A 36 -19.87 11.26 -4.85
C GLN A 36 -20.30 12.71 -5.12
N ASN A 37 -19.43 13.69 -4.87
CA ASN A 37 -19.79 15.08 -5.03
C ASN A 37 -19.70 15.52 -6.50
N ARG A 38 -20.75 16.21 -6.98
CA ARG A 38 -20.78 16.80 -8.32
C ARG A 38 -20.10 18.18 -8.36
N ASP A 39 -19.82 18.76 -7.20
CA ASP A 39 -19.03 19.98 -7.07
C ASP A 39 -17.54 19.63 -7.08
N GLU A 40 -16.88 19.95 -8.19
CA GLU A 40 -15.46 19.70 -8.42
C GLU A 40 -14.57 20.43 -7.42
N ALA A 41 -14.93 21.64 -6.99
CA ALA A 41 -14.15 22.38 -6.00
C ALA A 41 -14.20 21.68 -4.63
N ALA A 42 -15.35 21.13 -4.27
CA ALA A 42 -15.52 20.35 -3.05
C ALA A 42 -14.78 19.00 -3.12
N ALA A 43 -14.82 18.32 -4.27
CA ALA A 43 -14.07 17.08 -4.48
C ALA A 43 -12.55 17.32 -4.42
N HIS A 44 -12.06 18.40 -5.05
CA HIS A 44 -10.65 18.78 -5.01
C HIS A 44 -10.20 19.16 -3.59
N ALA A 45 -11.01 19.90 -2.84
CA ALA A 45 -10.71 20.20 -1.44
C ALA A 45 -10.64 18.93 -0.56
N ALA A 46 -11.46 17.92 -0.85
CA ALA A 46 -11.38 16.63 -0.18
C ALA A 46 -10.11 15.86 -0.57
N ALA A 47 -9.76 15.82 -1.86
CA ALA A 47 -8.51 15.24 -2.33
C ALA A 47 -7.28 15.84 -1.62
N GLN A 48 -7.20 17.17 -1.50
CA GLN A 48 -6.10 17.85 -0.80
C GLN A 48 -6.00 17.49 0.68
N ARG A 49 -7.15 17.31 1.37
CA ARG A 49 -7.15 16.87 2.78
C ARG A 49 -6.66 15.43 2.90
N ILE A 50 -7.12 14.55 2.02
CA ILE A 50 -6.68 13.14 1.98
C ILE A 50 -5.19 13.06 1.67
N GLU A 51 -4.72 13.75 0.61
CA GLU A 51 -3.31 13.82 0.24
C GLU A 51 -2.44 14.30 1.41
N GLY A 52 -2.82 15.40 2.07
CA GLY A 52 -2.10 15.92 3.23
C GLY A 52 -2.10 14.99 4.45
N ALA A 53 -2.95 13.97 4.47
CA ALA A 53 -2.98 12.96 5.52
C ALA A 53 -2.25 11.66 5.14
N VAL A 54 -2.26 11.26 3.86
CA VAL A 54 -1.73 9.94 3.44
C VAL A 54 -0.44 10.02 2.62
N CYS A 55 -0.17 11.15 1.97
CA CYS A 55 1.00 11.41 1.14
C CYS A 55 1.57 12.84 1.32
N PRO A 56 1.65 13.42 2.54
CA PRO A 56 2.14 14.79 2.70
C PRO A 56 3.59 14.91 2.24
N ALA A 57 3.88 15.96 1.47
CA ALA A 57 5.22 16.17 0.91
C ALA A 57 5.77 14.94 0.16
N ARG A 58 4.87 14.14 -0.44
CA ARG A 58 5.16 12.88 -1.15
C ARG A 58 5.64 11.73 -0.26
N GLU A 59 5.42 11.78 1.05
CA GLU A 59 5.75 10.68 1.96
C GLU A 59 4.52 9.80 2.20
N LEU A 60 4.55 8.54 1.78
CA LEU A 60 3.43 7.60 1.92
C LEU A 60 3.33 7.06 3.35
N TYR A 61 2.13 7.19 3.94
CA TYR A 61 1.76 6.61 5.23
C TYR A 61 0.85 5.39 5.02
N GLU A 62 0.63 4.59 6.07
CA GLU A 62 -0.13 3.32 5.99
C GLU A 62 -1.54 3.49 5.41
N ALA A 63 -2.21 4.61 5.70
CA ALA A 63 -3.53 4.91 5.15
C ALA A 63 -3.54 5.06 3.61
N ALA A 64 -2.39 5.35 2.98
CA ALA A 64 -2.30 5.53 1.53
C ALA A 64 -2.72 4.26 0.77
N GLU A 65 -2.38 3.07 1.26
CA GLU A 65 -2.75 1.80 0.63
C GLU A 65 -4.26 1.58 0.66
N ALA A 66 -4.90 1.79 1.81
CA ALA A 66 -6.34 1.62 1.94
C ALA A 66 -7.14 2.68 1.16
N VAL A 67 -6.65 3.93 1.15
CA VAL A 67 -7.21 4.99 0.29
C VAL A 67 -7.10 4.58 -1.18
N THR A 68 -5.92 4.10 -1.59
CA THR A 68 -5.69 3.63 -2.96
C THR A 68 -6.64 2.49 -3.32
N GLN A 69 -6.77 1.48 -2.45
CA GLN A 69 -7.66 0.35 -2.65
C GLN A 69 -9.12 0.80 -2.78
N TYR A 70 -9.57 1.72 -1.90
CA TYR A 70 -10.93 2.23 -1.95
C TYR A 70 -11.19 3.02 -3.24
N VAL A 71 -10.33 3.99 -3.57
CA VAL A 71 -10.48 4.84 -4.76
C VAL A 71 -10.46 3.97 -6.02
N THR A 72 -9.46 3.10 -6.19
CA THR A 72 -9.33 2.22 -7.36
C THR A 72 -10.54 1.28 -7.50
N SER A 73 -11.09 0.74 -6.41
CA SER A 73 -12.31 -0.08 -6.45
C SER A 73 -13.53 0.68 -6.97
N LYS A 74 -13.60 1.99 -6.73
CA LYS A 74 -14.67 2.86 -7.21
C LYS A 74 -14.45 3.28 -8.65
N LEU A 75 -13.22 3.61 -9.02
CA LEU A 75 -12.86 3.92 -10.41
C LEU A 75 -13.11 2.72 -11.34
N ALA A 76 -12.90 1.48 -10.86
CA ALA A 76 -13.23 0.26 -11.60
C ALA A 76 -14.72 0.15 -11.99
N THR A 77 -15.62 0.91 -11.34
CA THR A 77 -17.05 0.97 -11.69
C THR A 77 -17.38 1.99 -12.80
N GLY A 78 -16.39 2.70 -13.33
CA GLY A 78 -16.53 3.56 -14.51
C GLY A 78 -16.81 5.04 -14.22
N VAL A 79 -16.64 5.50 -12.98
CA VAL A 79 -16.74 6.92 -12.62
C VAL A 79 -15.35 7.44 -12.26
N PHE A 80 -14.88 8.47 -12.96
CA PHE A 80 -13.52 9.00 -12.82
C PHE A 80 -13.52 10.50 -12.46
N PRO A 81 -13.78 10.87 -11.21
CA PRO A 81 -13.62 12.26 -10.79
C PRO A 81 -12.14 12.67 -10.98
N VAL A 82 -11.90 13.81 -11.63
CA VAL A 82 -10.54 14.34 -11.87
C VAL A 82 -9.74 14.43 -10.56
N ALA A 83 -10.36 14.95 -9.50
CA ALA A 83 -9.72 15.03 -8.18
C ALA A 83 -9.29 13.67 -7.60
N ALA A 84 -9.99 12.57 -7.96
CA ALA A 84 -9.60 11.23 -7.54
C ALA A 84 -8.42 10.70 -8.37
N LEU A 85 -8.36 11.03 -9.66
CA LEU A 85 -7.19 10.74 -10.50
C LEU A 85 -5.95 11.50 -10.03
N ASP A 86 -6.09 12.80 -9.75
CA ASP A 86 -5.01 13.63 -9.20
C ASP A 86 -4.46 13.02 -7.89
N LEU A 87 -5.36 12.59 -6.98
CA LEU A 87 -4.95 11.92 -5.75
C LEU A 87 -4.16 10.62 -6.03
N LEU A 88 -4.59 9.80 -6.99
CA LEU A 88 -3.85 8.60 -7.37
C LEU A 88 -2.49 8.93 -8.02
N VAL A 89 -2.41 10.01 -8.81
CA VAL A 89 -1.14 10.51 -9.38
C VAL A 89 -0.16 10.87 -8.26
N GLU A 90 -0.63 11.61 -7.25
CA GLU A 90 0.20 11.98 -6.09
C GLU A 90 0.65 10.75 -5.29
N ILE A 91 -0.24 9.76 -5.10
CA ILE A 91 0.13 8.51 -4.42
C ILE A 91 1.12 7.68 -5.25
N ALA A 92 0.95 7.57 -6.56
CA ALA A 92 1.86 6.83 -7.46
C ALA A 92 3.26 7.45 -7.51
N HIS A 93 3.33 8.77 -7.35
CA HIS A 93 4.57 9.55 -7.24
C HIS A 93 5.06 9.70 -5.80
N GLY A 94 4.30 9.21 -4.83
CA GLY A 94 4.70 9.13 -3.44
C GLY A 94 5.90 8.19 -3.27
N GLU A 95 6.80 8.59 -2.40
CA GLU A 95 7.91 7.80 -1.93
C GLU A 95 7.55 7.24 -0.54
N PRO A 96 8.13 6.11 -0.10
CA PRO A 96 7.92 5.63 1.27
C PRO A 96 8.29 6.72 2.27
N ALA A 97 7.68 6.73 3.46
CA ALA A 97 8.07 7.68 4.50
C ALA A 97 9.58 7.55 4.84
N PRO A 98 10.26 8.59 5.35
CA PRO A 98 11.69 8.57 5.62
C PRO A 98 12.16 7.37 6.47
N VAL A 99 11.34 6.93 7.43
CA VAL A 99 11.60 5.72 8.23
C VAL A 99 11.63 4.47 7.35
N GLU A 100 10.68 4.33 6.42
CA GLU A 100 10.62 3.21 5.49
C GLU A 100 11.72 3.27 4.43
N GLN A 101 12.13 4.46 3.99
CA GLN A 101 13.30 4.63 3.10
C GLN A 101 14.61 4.24 3.79
N ILE A 102 14.80 4.64 5.06
CA ILE A 102 15.95 4.22 5.89
C ILE A 102 15.96 2.70 6.05
N GLU A 103 14.78 2.09 6.17
CA GLU A 103 14.59 0.64 6.22
C GLU A 103 14.68 -0.07 4.85
N GLN A 104 14.83 0.69 3.76
CA GLN A 104 14.71 0.21 2.36
C GLN A 104 13.45 -0.60 2.12
N ASN A 105 12.37 -0.23 2.80
CA ASN A 105 11.07 -0.84 2.72
C ASN A 105 10.19 -0.02 1.78
N HIS A 106 10.17 -0.41 0.50
CA HIS A 106 9.29 0.22 -0.49
C HIS A 106 7.87 -0.36 -0.49
N GLY A 107 7.50 -1.16 0.51
CA GLY A 107 6.29 -1.98 0.49
C GLY A 107 4.99 -1.20 0.26
N ILE A 108 4.80 -0.05 0.91
CA ILE A 108 3.58 0.76 0.70
C ILE A 108 3.54 1.32 -0.72
N ALA A 109 4.63 1.94 -1.17
CA ALA A 109 4.72 2.48 -2.53
C ALA A 109 4.45 1.40 -3.60
N LEU A 110 5.01 0.20 -3.42
CA LEU A 110 4.81 -0.92 -4.33
C LEU A 110 3.38 -1.48 -4.31
N ARG A 111 2.74 -1.57 -3.13
CA ARG A 111 1.34 -2.04 -3.02
C ARG A 111 0.36 -1.02 -3.60
N CYS A 112 0.54 0.28 -3.30
CA CYS A 112 -0.22 1.34 -3.95
C CYS A 112 -0.06 1.31 -5.48
N ALA A 113 1.17 1.18 -5.97
CA ALA A 113 1.45 1.04 -7.39
C ALA A 113 0.77 -0.19 -8.02
N GLY A 114 0.77 -1.33 -7.32
CA GLY A 114 0.05 -2.54 -7.73
C GLY A 114 -1.45 -2.29 -7.90
N LEU A 115 -2.09 -1.74 -6.87
CA LEU A 115 -3.53 -1.42 -6.89
C LEU A 115 -3.91 -0.43 -7.99
N ILE A 116 -3.11 0.61 -8.23
CA ILE A 116 -3.38 1.58 -9.30
C ILE A 116 -3.20 0.93 -10.67
N ARG A 117 -2.23 0.03 -10.83
CA ARG A 117 -2.03 -0.71 -12.09
C ARG A 117 -3.21 -1.60 -12.45
N GLU A 118 -3.91 -2.15 -11.47
CA GLU A 118 -5.12 -2.98 -11.72
C GLU A 118 -6.22 -2.18 -12.44
N VAL A 119 -6.32 -0.87 -12.20
CA VAL A 119 -7.35 -0.01 -12.82
C VAL A 119 -6.87 0.70 -14.09
N LEU A 120 -5.57 0.69 -14.42
CA LEU A 120 -5.04 1.32 -15.64
C LEU A 120 -5.75 0.88 -16.93
N PRO A 121 -6.06 -0.41 -17.17
CA PRO A 121 -6.77 -0.81 -18.38
C PRO A 121 -8.16 -0.17 -18.51
N THR A 122 -8.88 -0.03 -17.39
CA THR A 122 -10.18 0.65 -17.36
C THR A 122 -10.03 2.14 -17.63
N LEU A 123 -8.99 2.76 -17.08
CA LEU A 123 -8.67 4.17 -17.32
C LEU A 123 -8.32 4.42 -18.79
N TYR A 124 -7.55 3.54 -19.43
CA TYR A 124 -7.23 3.64 -20.86
C TYR A 124 -8.48 3.54 -21.73
N ALA A 125 -9.36 2.57 -21.46
CA ALA A 125 -10.62 2.46 -22.19
C ALA A 125 -11.52 3.70 -22.04
N SER A 126 -11.52 4.32 -20.84
CA SER A 126 -12.24 5.58 -20.62
C SER A 126 -11.59 6.73 -21.39
N ALA A 127 -10.26 6.82 -21.38
CA ALA A 127 -9.50 7.88 -22.05
C ALA A 127 -9.68 7.83 -23.58
N GLU A 128 -9.76 6.63 -24.18
CA GLU A 128 -10.02 6.45 -25.62
C GLU A 128 -11.33 7.09 -26.12
N THR A 129 -12.29 7.34 -25.23
CA THR A 129 -13.62 7.88 -25.58
C THR A 129 -13.93 9.23 -24.95
N SER A 130 -12.97 9.84 -24.25
CA SER A 130 -13.15 11.07 -23.49
C SER A 130 -12.46 12.25 -24.17
N ASP A 131 -13.16 13.38 -24.27
CA ASP A 131 -12.59 14.68 -24.67
C ASP A 131 -12.12 15.52 -23.46
N ASP A 132 -12.25 14.99 -22.23
CA ASP A 132 -11.84 15.67 -21.00
C ASP A 132 -10.30 15.63 -20.84
N GLU A 133 -9.65 16.76 -21.14
CA GLU A 133 -8.18 16.88 -21.05
C GLU A 133 -7.63 16.63 -19.65
N SER A 134 -8.37 16.92 -18.59
CA SER A 134 -7.92 16.69 -17.22
C SER A 134 -7.91 15.20 -16.89
N LEU A 135 -8.92 14.45 -17.36
CA LEU A 135 -8.90 12.99 -17.29
C LEU A 135 -7.72 12.43 -18.09
N LEU A 136 -7.53 12.87 -19.34
CA LEU A 136 -6.44 12.40 -20.19
C LEU A 136 -5.07 12.66 -19.57
N GLN A 137 -4.88 13.83 -18.98
CA GLN A 137 -3.64 14.20 -18.29
C GLN A 137 -3.37 13.24 -17.13
N GLY A 138 -4.34 13.01 -16.23
CA GLY A 138 -4.16 12.10 -15.10
C GLY A 138 -3.85 10.67 -15.52
N VAL A 139 -4.49 10.19 -16.61
CA VAL A 139 -4.19 8.86 -17.18
C VAL A 139 -2.76 8.77 -17.72
N ILE A 140 -2.29 9.81 -18.41
CA ILE A 140 -0.91 9.87 -18.92
C ILE A 140 0.10 9.93 -17.76
N ASP A 141 -0.13 10.77 -16.76
CA ASP A 141 0.76 10.89 -15.60
C ASP A 141 0.89 9.56 -14.83
N LEU A 142 -0.21 8.81 -14.68
CA LEU A 142 -0.18 7.45 -14.13
C LEU A 142 0.57 6.47 -15.05
N ALA A 143 0.36 6.53 -16.37
CA ALA A 143 1.04 5.64 -17.32
C ALA A 143 2.56 5.86 -17.34
N ILE A 144 3.02 7.12 -17.25
CA ILE A 144 4.45 7.46 -17.14
C ILE A 144 5.07 6.68 -15.98
N ARG A 145 4.42 6.70 -14.83
CA ARG A 145 4.95 6.10 -13.60
C ARG A 145 4.80 4.58 -13.53
N LEU A 146 3.69 4.05 -14.03
CA LEU A 146 3.21 2.71 -13.69
C LEU A 146 3.04 1.73 -14.86
N GLU A 147 2.90 2.18 -16.11
CA GLU A 147 2.72 1.30 -17.28
C GLU A 147 4.04 0.61 -17.66
N PRO A 148 4.21 -0.70 -17.41
CA PRO A 148 5.49 -1.38 -17.62
C PRO A 148 5.84 -1.59 -19.10
N ALA A 149 4.88 -1.52 -20.02
CA ALA A 149 5.08 -1.86 -21.42
C ALA A 149 5.31 -0.59 -22.27
N PRO A 150 6.53 -0.39 -22.82
CA PRO A 150 6.83 0.76 -23.68
C PRO A 150 5.88 0.88 -24.88
N ARG A 151 5.41 -0.26 -25.41
CA ARG A 151 4.42 -0.31 -26.50
C ARG A 151 3.08 0.35 -26.13
N MET A 152 2.64 0.22 -24.87
CA MET A 152 1.38 0.80 -24.43
C MET A 152 1.53 2.30 -24.23
N ARG A 153 2.64 2.75 -23.61
CA ARG A 153 2.98 4.18 -23.54
C ARG A 153 3.06 4.83 -24.91
N ARG A 154 3.65 4.15 -25.90
CA ARG A 154 3.68 4.62 -27.29
C ARG A 154 2.29 4.73 -27.88
N LYS A 155 1.43 3.72 -27.67
CA LYS A 155 0.04 3.74 -28.12
C LYS A 155 -0.70 4.96 -27.58
N LEU A 156 -0.61 5.22 -26.27
CA LEU A 156 -1.23 6.39 -25.63
C LEU A 156 -0.71 7.71 -26.23
N LEU A 157 0.59 7.81 -26.48
CA LEU A 157 1.17 8.98 -27.13
C LEU A 157 0.62 9.18 -28.54
N ASP A 158 0.62 8.12 -29.37
CA ASP A 158 0.16 8.20 -30.77
C ASP A 158 -1.34 8.53 -30.87
N GLU A 159 -2.15 8.10 -29.90
CA GLU A 159 -3.59 8.36 -29.83
C GLU A 159 -3.87 9.80 -29.38
N PHE A 160 -3.14 10.31 -28.38
CA PHE A 160 -3.44 11.60 -27.74
C PHE A 160 -2.57 12.77 -28.22
N ASP A 161 -1.53 12.56 -29.04
CA ASP A 161 -0.73 13.65 -29.65
C ASP A 161 -1.41 14.28 -30.89
N GLN A 162 -2.63 13.84 -31.21
CA GLN A 162 -3.38 14.32 -32.36
C GLN A 162 -4.28 15.51 -32.00
N GLY A 163 -3.71 16.71 -31.94
CA GLY A 163 -4.54 17.91 -31.82
C GLY A 163 -3.88 19.11 -31.15
N ALA A 164 -4.67 20.18 -31.04
CA ALA A 164 -4.30 21.34 -30.25
C ALA A 164 -4.81 21.15 -28.82
N HIS A 165 -3.93 20.70 -27.93
CA HIS A 165 -4.26 20.46 -26.52
C HIS A 165 -3.98 21.67 -25.62
N GLY A 166 -4.61 21.73 -24.46
CA GLY A 166 -4.24 22.63 -23.37
C GLY A 166 -2.81 22.39 -22.87
N VAL A 167 -2.25 23.40 -22.18
CA VAL A 167 -0.83 23.40 -21.77
C VAL A 167 -0.46 22.21 -20.88
N TYR A 168 -1.37 21.76 -20.01
CA TYR A 168 -1.09 20.67 -19.07
C TYR A 168 -1.04 19.30 -19.75
N LEU A 169 -2.03 18.99 -20.59
CA LEU A 169 -2.04 17.76 -21.39
C LEU A 169 -0.84 17.71 -22.35
N GLN A 170 -0.52 18.82 -23.03
CA GLN A 170 0.69 18.90 -23.87
C GLN A 170 1.98 18.63 -23.09
N ARG A 171 2.05 19.06 -21.83
CA ARG A 171 3.21 18.80 -20.97
C ARG A 171 3.30 17.33 -20.60
N ALA A 172 2.18 16.72 -20.19
CA ALA A 172 2.11 15.30 -19.86
C ALA A 172 2.52 14.43 -21.06
N LEU A 173 2.05 14.75 -22.28
CA LEU A 173 2.44 14.04 -23.51
C LEU A 173 3.94 14.14 -23.80
N LYS A 174 4.54 15.33 -23.64
CA LYS A 174 5.99 15.53 -23.77
C LYS A 174 6.78 14.76 -22.72
N ASP A 175 6.26 14.64 -21.51
CA ASP A 175 6.91 13.87 -20.46
C ASP A 175 6.75 12.35 -20.72
N LEU A 176 5.60 11.90 -21.24
CA LEU A 176 5.41 10.53 -21.74
C LEU A 176 6.39 10.17 -22.84
N GLU A 177 6.59 11.05 -23.82
CA GLU A 177 7.57 10.86 -24.90
C GLU A 177 8.99 10.63 -24.35
N LYS A 178 9.40 11.39 -23.34
CA LYS A 178 10.72 11.21 -22.68
C LYS A 178 10.80 9.91 -21.89
N HIS A 179 9.68 9.41 -21.39
CA HIS A 179 9.62 8.28 -20.47
C HIS A 179 9.15 6.97 -21.12
N LEU A 180 9.04 6.89 -22.44
CA LEU A 180 8.63 5.67 -23.18
C LEU A 180 9.39 4.42 -22.72
N ASP A 181 10.71 4.52 -22.60
CA ASP A 181 11.61 3.41 -22.23
C ASP A 181 12.09 3.48 -20.78
N SER A 182 11.56 4.41 -19.98
CA SER A 182 11.97 4.55 -18.58
C SER A 182 11.49 3.36 -17.74
N PRO A 183 12.30 2.87 -16.78
CA PRO A 183 11.85 1.86 -15.85
C PRO A 183 10.66 2.39 -15.05
N THR A 184 9.60 1.58 -14.93
CA THR A 184 8.48 1.87 -14.03
C THR A 184 8.82 1.50 -12.60
N LEU A 185 8.01 2.03 -11.68
CA LEU A 185 7.88 1.42 -10.37
C LEU A 185 7.29 0.02 -10.57
N GLN A 186 8.14 -0.99 -10.56
CA GLN A 186 7.73 -2.38 -10.60
C GLN A 186 7.69 -2.92 -9.17
N PRO A 187 6.58 -3.56 -8.75
CA PRO A 187 6.64 -4.44 -7.61
C PRO A 187 7.67 -5.52 -7.96
N GLU A 188 8.80 -5.55 -7.25
CA GLU A 188 9.67 -6.72 -7.31
C GLU A 188 8.83 -7.90 -6.84
N ALA A 189 8.70 -8.91 -7.69
CA ALA A 189 8.25 -10.21 -7.24
C ALA A 189 9.30 -10.70 -6.23
N LEU A 190 8.93 -10.76 -4.96
CA LEU A 190 9.79 -11.31 -3.93
C LEU A 190 10.12 -12.77 -4.33
N PRO A 191 11.40 -13.16 -4.44
CA PRO A 191 11.77 -14.51 -4.83
C PRO A 191 11.25 -15.51 -3.78
N GLY A 192 10.38 -16.43 -4.22
CA GLY A 192 9.53 -17.23 -3.35
C GLY A 192 10.19 -18.38 -2.58
N THR A 193 9.43 -18.92 -1.62
CA THR A 193 8.94 -20.32 -1.57
C THR A 193 7.98 -20.41 -0.37
N ALA A 194 6.73 -20.76 -0.65
CA ALA A 194 5.65 -20.75 0.33
C ALA A 194 5.75 -21.92 1.32
N ASP A 195 6.29 -21.65 2.51
CA ASP A 195 5.91 -22.34 3.74
C ASP A 195 5.10 -21.32 4.57
N SER A 196 3.81 -21.56 4.80
CA SER A 196 2.99 -20.65 5.61
C SER A 196 3.54 -20.58 7.06
N PHE A 197 3.68 -19.38 7.61
CA PHE A 197 4.14 -19.13 8.99
C PHE A 197 3.42 -19.94 10.09
N ALA A 198 2.18 -20.38 9.87
CA ALA A 198 1.46 -21.30 10.75
C ALA A 198 2.16 -22.67 10.95
N GLN A 199 3.10 -23.04 10.07
CA GLN A 199 3.97 -24.20 10.22
C GLN A 199 5.29 -23.88 10.94
N LEU A 200 5.78 -22.63 10.84
CA LEU A 200 6.94 -22.12 11.60
C LEU A 200 6.63 -21.93 13.09
N LEU A 201 5.39 -21.56 13.42
CA LEU A 201 4.91 -21.38 14.80
C LEU A 201 4.52 -22.69 15.52
N GLN A 202 4.69 -23.85 14.90
CA GLN A 202 4.45 -25.13 15.58
C GLN A 202 5.56 -25.43 16.59
N GLY A 203 5.60 -24.68 17.70
CA GLY A 203 6.22 -25.12 18.95
C GLY A 203 7.25 -24.23 19.61
N THR A 204 7.57 -23.02 19.12
CA THR A 204 8.58 -22.15 19.77
C THR A 204 8.17 -20.69 19.88
N SER A 205 8.19 -20.17 21.11
CA SER A 205 7.83 -18.78 21.49
C SER A 205 9.01 -17.80 21.50
N GLY A 206 10.20 -18.23 21.07
CA GLY A 206 11.44 -17.45 21.11
C GLY A 206 12.24 -17.54 19.82
N TRP A 207 12.74 -16.40 19.36
CA TRP A 207 13.41 -16.22 18.07
C TRP A 207 14.75 -15.52 18.24
N ASN A 208 15.77 -15.94 17.49
CA ASN A 208 17.03 -15.21 17.37
C ASN A 208 17.02 -14.41 16.06
N PHE A 209 17.40 -13.14 16.13
CA PHE A 209 17.53 -12.25 14.98
C PHE A 209 18.94 -11.66 14.92
N CYS A 210 19.36 -11.24 13.74
CA CYS A 210 20.71 -10.71 13.53
C CYS A 210 20.81 -9.22 13.85
N ASN A 211 19.78 -8.42 13.54
CA ASN A 211 19.72 -7.00 13.89
C ASN A 211 18.27 -6.50 13.93
N VAL A 212 17.92 -5.66 14.91
CA VAL A 212 16.81 -4.71 14.77
C VAL A 212 17.39 -3.39 14.29
N PHE A 213 16.82 -2.87 13.22
CA PHE A 213 17.31 -1.66 12.56
C PHE A 213 16.27 -0.52 12.54
N GLY A 214 15.02 -0.81 12.93
CA GLY A 214 13.96 0.18 13.06
C GLY A 214 13.01 -0.15 14.21
N ILE A 215 12.75 0.85 15.06
CA ILE A 215 11.68 0.85 16.06
C ILE A 215 10.82 2.08 15.75
N ASP A 216 9.62 1.83 15.22
CA ASP A 216 8.65 2.87 14.91
C ASP A 216 7.61 2.92 16.01
N LEU A 217 7.71 3.96 16.85
CA LEU A 217 6.71 4.26 17.86
C LEU A 217 5.55 4.99 17.15
N GLY A 218 4.62 4.22 16.61
CA GLY A 218 3.56 4.59 15.66
C GLY A 218 2.53 5.63 16.14
N GLY A 219 2.99 6.78 16.61
CA GLY A 219 2.17 7.96 16.90
C GLY A 219 0.95 7.68 17.81
N LYS A 220 -0.10 8.47 17.58
CA LYS A 220 -1.29 8.63 18.45
C LYS A 220 -2.21 7.39 18.59
N TYR A 221 -1.87 6.25 17.99
CA TYR A 221 -2.79 5.10 17.82
C TYR A 221 -2.42 3.85 18.63
N GLY A 222 -1.45 3.94 19.54
CA GLY A 222 -1.06 2.79 20.36
C GLY A 222 -0.57 1.64 19.48
N GLN A 223 0.33 1.92 18.54
CA GLN A 223 0.95 0.91 17.68
C GLN A 223 2.46 0.97 17.79
N LEU A 224 3.11 -0.15 17.52
CA LEU A 224 4.56 -0.27 17.47
C LEU A 224 4.96 -1.12 16.27
N GLY A 225 5.80 -0.56 15.41
CA GLY A 225 6.50 -1.27 14.35
C GLY A 225 7.92 -1.64 14.76
N LEU A 226 8.34 -2.87 14.44
CA LEU A 226 9.71 -3.36 14.60
C LEU A 226 10.19 -3.93 13.28
N ALA A 227 11.24 -3.33 12.72
CA ALA A 227 11.93 -3.83 11.54
C ALA A 227 13.21 -4.56 11.95
N MET A 228 13.27 -5.85 11.59
CA MET A 228 14.35 -6.75 12.01
C MET A 228 14.85 -7.65 10.88
N GLN A 229 16.10 -8.09 10.99
CA GLN A 229 16.71 -9.05 10.09
C GLN A 229 16.82 -10.41 10.76
N VAL A 230 16.28 -11.43 10.11
CA VAL A 230 16.40 -12.82 10.54
C VAL A 230 17.26 -13.60 9.55
N LYS A 231 18.04 -14.56 10.03
CA LYS A 231 18.86 -15.43 9.19
C LYS A 231 18.32 -16.84 9.21
N ARG A 232 17.98 -17.38 8.04
CA ARG A 232 17.51 -18.76 7.84
C ARG A 232 18.32 -19.42 6.73
N ASP A 233 18.91 -20.58 7.00
CA ASP A 233 19.64 -21.38 6.00
C ASP A 233 20.73 -20.60 5.23
N GLY A 234 21.35 -19.61 5.89
CA GLY A 234 22.36 -18.73 5.28
C GLY A 234 21.80 -17.51 4.54
N VAL A 235 20.48 -17.43 4.35
CA VAL A 235 19.77 -16.29 3.75
C VAL A 235 19.35 -15.30 4.83
N ILE A 236 19.58 -14.02 4.59
CA ILE A 236 19.11 -12.93 5.45
C ILE A 236 17.78 -12.42 4.88
N ALA A 237 16.74 -12.40 5.72
CA ALA A 237 15.42 -11.88 5.41
C ALA A 237 15.08 -10.68 6.29
N ARG A 238 14.28 -9.74 5.79
CA ARG A 238 13.73 -8.64 6.58
C ARG A 238 12.32 -8.99 7.03
N LEU A 239 12.07 -8.88 8.32
CA LEU A 239 10.79 -9.15 8.94
C LEU A 239 10.28 -7.85 9.58
N ARG A 240 8.99 -7.56 9.44
CA ARG A 240 8.33 -6.47 10.17
C ARG A 240 7.30 -7.05 11.14
N VAL A 241 7.43 -6.68 12.41
CA VAL A 241 6.48 -7.01 13.47
C VAL A 241 5.71 -5.74 13.82
N VAL A 242 4.39 -5.83 13.85
CA VAL A 242 3.49 -4.73 14.17
C VAL A 242 2.65 -5.13 15.37
N CYS A 243 2.77 -4.41 16.47
CA CYS A 243 1.92 -4.55 17.64
C CYS A 243 0.80 -3.51 17.57
N GLU A 244 -0.45 -3.92 17.77
CA GLU A 244 -1.61 -3.02 17.75
C GLU A 244 -2.31 -2.98 19.10
N GLY A 245 -2.93 -1.85 19.45
CA GLY A 245 -3.53 -1.67 20.77
C GLY A 245 -2.50 -1.74 21.90
N VAL A 246 -1.29 -1.22 21.65
CA VAL A 246 -0.22 -1.05 22.62
C VAL A 246 -0.70 -0.13 23.73
N ASP A 247 -0.83 -0.68 24.92
CA ASP A 247 -1.26 0.03 26.12
C ASP A 247 -0.17 0.09 27.20
N GLU A 248 0.90 -0.70 27.04
CA GLU A 248 2.10 -0.65 27.88
C GLU A 248 3.35 -0.88 27.02
N MET A 249 4.37 -0.04 27.23
CA MET A 249 5.68 -0.20 26.58
C MET A 249 6.80 0.25 27.51
N LEU A 250 7.84 -0.58 27.63
CA LEU A 250 9.10 -0.25 28.26
C LEU A 250 10.21 -0.36 27.22
N LEU A 251 10.92 0.74 26.99
CA LEU A 251 12.13 0.77 26.17
C LEU A 251 13.30 1.25 27.04
N ARG A 252 14.33 0.42 27.19
CA ARG A 252 15.49 0.71 28.03
C ARG A 252 16.79 0.32 27.34
N GLY A 253 17.82 1.14 27.53
CA GLY A 253 19.18 0.83 27.10
C GLY A 253 19.54 1.51 25.77
N ARG A 254 20.61 1.02 25.14
CA ARG A 254 21.15 1.57 23.90
C ARG A 254 20.95 0.57 22.79
N LEU A 255 20.36 1.00 21.68
CA LEU A 255 20.33 0.21 20.45
C LEU A 255 21.77 0.05 19.94
N ARG A 256 22.21 -1.20 19.86
CA ARG A 256 23.46 -1.59 19.21
C ARG A 256 23.10 -2.60 18.12
N LEU A 257 23.69 -2.46 16.95
CA LEU A 257 23.49 -3.38 15.83
C LEU A 257 24.24 -4.69 16.09
N VAL A 258 23.68 -5.52 16.97
CA VAL A 258 24.13 -6.86 17.34
C VAL A 258 22.97 -7.85 17.28
N ASP A 259 23.27 -9.14 17.28
CA ASP A 259 22.24 -10.18 17.38
C ASP A 259 21.38 -10.02 18.65
N GLY A 260 20.13 -10.45 18.58
CA GLY A 260 19.19 -10.35 19.69
C GLY A 260 18.12 -11.43 19.68
N SER A 261 17.27 -11.40 20.70
CA SER A 261 16.17 -12.34 20.89
C SER A 261 14.83 -11.63 20.91
N LEU A 262 13.82 -12.25 20.31
CA LEU A 262 12.43 -11.84 20.34
C LEU A 262 11.59 -12.97 20.92
N GLU A 263 10.87 -12.68 22.00
CA GLU A 263 9.91 -13.58 22.62
C GLU A 263 8.50 -13.02 22.51
N MET A 264 7.54 -13.89 22.22
CA MET A 264 6.13 -13.54 22.10
C MET A 264 5.30 -14.50 22.94
N SER A 265 4.43 -13.95 23.78
CA SER A 265 3.54 -14.75 24.61
C SER A 265 2.15 -14.13 24.70
N GLU A 266 1.13 -14.99 24.71
CA GLU A 266 -0.25 -14.57 24.93
C GLU A 266 -0.63 -14.86 26.38
N ASN A 267 -1.19 -13.87 27.08
CA ASN A 267 -1.71 -14.02 28.43
C ASN A 267 -3.02 -13.25 28.58
N ALA A 268 -4.09 -13.96 28.94
CA ALA A 268 -5.40 -13.39 29.26
C ALA A 268 -5.97 -12.44 28.19
N GLY A 269 -5.81 -12.80 26.90
CA GLY A 269 -6.31 -12.01 25.77
C GLY A 269 -5.45 -10.79 25.39
N HIS A 270 -4.25 -10.67 25.97
CA HIS A 270 -3.24 -9.69 25.58
C HIS A 270 -1.97 -10.39 25.13
N TRP A 271 -1.27 -9.77 24.19
CA TRP A 271 0.03 -10.20 23.71
C TRP A 271 1.14 -9.43 24.42
N TRP A 272 2.20 -10.15 24.77
CA TRP A 272 3.46 -9.60 25.25
C TRP A 272 4.54 -9.89 24.22
N LEU A 273 5.24 -8.83 23.81
CA LEU A 273 6.42 -8.90 22.98
C LEU A 273 7.63 -8.41 23.78
N GLU A 274 8.64 -9.24 23.87
CA GLU A 274 9.89 -8.97 24.58
C GLU A 274 11.07 -9.10 23.61
N LEU A 275 11.77 -7.99 23.40
CA LEU A 275 12.93 -7.91 22.53
C LEU A 275 14.15 -7.54 23.38
N GLN A 276 15.22 -8.32 23.22
CA GLN A 276 16.50 -8.05 23.84
C GLN A 276 17.62 -8.02 22.80
N GLN A 277 18.38 -6.95 22.75
CA GLN A 277 19.49 -6.78 21.79
C GLN A 277 20.65 -6.03 22.45
N GLY A 278 21.66 -6.78 22.90
CA GLY A 278 22.72 -6.22 23.73
C GLY A 278 22.16 -5.58 25.01
N ASP A 279 22.37 -4.28 25.18
CA ASP A 279 21.85 -3.51 26.32
C ASP A 279 20.40 -3.06 26.13
N LEU A 280 19.86 -3.18 24.91
CA LEU A 280 18.50 -2.78 24.59
C LEU A 280 17.52 -3.83 25.09
N GLN A 281 16.51 -3.36 25.82
CA GLN A 281 15.34 -4.12 26.23
C GLN A 281 14.10 -3.36 25.78
N LEU A 282 13.25 -4.04 25.04
CA LEU A 282 11.94 -3.55 24.66
C LEU A 282 10.90 -4.58 25.13
N ARG A 283 9.92 -4.12 25.89
CA ARG A 283 8.79 -4.93 26.34
C ARG A 283 7.51 -4.21 26.03
N VAL A 284 6.56 -4.91 25.42
CA VAL A 284 5.36 -4.32 24.83
C VAL A 284 4.18 -5.20 25.18
N ARG A 285 3.10 -4.59 25.67
CA ARG A 285 1.79 -5.23 25.80
C ARG A 285 0.86 -4.66 24.74
N CYS A 286 0.20 -5.53 24.00
CA CYS A 286 -0.69 -5.17 22.90
C CYS A 286 -1.91 -6.09 22.82
N THR A 287 -2.90 -5.72 22.02
CA THR A 287 -4.11 -6.54 21.79
C THR A 287 -3.92 -7.53 20.64
N SER A 288 -3.07 -7.19 19.67
CA SER A 288 -2.72 -8.06 18.55
C SER A 288 -1.25 -7.89 18.17
N ILE A 289 -0.68 -8.91 17.53
CA ILE A 289 0.60 -8.82 16.84
C ILE A 289 0.41 -9.33 15.42
N ARG A 290 0.75 -8.49 14.44
CA ARG A 290 0.84 -8.84 13.02
C ARG A 290 2.30 -8.93 12.61
N MET A 291 2.63 -10.00 11.91
CA MET A 291 3.95 -10.14 11.29
C MET A 291 3.77 -10.06 9.79
N ILE A 292 4.41 -9.06 9.19
CA ILE A 292 4.46 -8.93 7.75
C ILE A 292 5.60 -9.84 7.31
N ASP A 293 5.22 -11.06 6.95
CA ASP A 293 6.14 -12.07 6.45
C ASP A 293 6.71 -11.61 5.10
N PRO A 294 8.04 -11.52 4.96
CA PRO A 294 8.65 -11.29 3.65
C PRO A 294 8.40 -12.42 2.64
N TRP A 295 7.79 -13.55 3.04
CA TRP A 295 7.73 -14.78 2.25
C TRP A 295 6.32 -15.25 1.80
N THR A 296 5.23 -14.52 2.08
CA THR A 296 3.87 -14.97 1.68
C THR A 296 3.37 -14.40 0.34
N GLU A 297 3.06 -15.29 -0.61
CA GLU A 297 2.23 -15.00 -1.81
C GLU A 297 0.73 -15.02 -1.47
N THR A 298 0.00 -14.00 -1.94
CA THR A 298 -1.45 -14.05 -2.18
C THR A 298 -1.68 -14.92 -3.41
N LYS A 299 -2.24 -16.12 -3.24
CA LYS A 299 -2.67 -16.96 -4.37
C LYS A 299 -3.88 -16.32 -5.06
N GLU A 300 -3.69 -15.78 -6.26
CA GLU A 300 -4.79 -15.65 -7.21
C GLU A 300 -5.22 -17.04 -7.69
N VAL A 301 -6.54 -17.21 -7.74
CA VAL A 301 -7.22 -18.40 -8.25
C VAL A 301 -6.95 -18.48 -9.76
N ALA A 302 -6.07 -19.41 -10.17
CA ALA A 302 -5.97 -19.80 -11.57
C ALA A 302 -7.29 -20.48 -11.99
N THR A 303 -8.17 -19.70 -12.62
CA THR A 303 -9.27 -20.23 -13.43
C THR A 303 -8.64 -20.92 -14.64
N LYS A 304 -8.61 -22.25 -14.62
CA LYS A 304 -8.44 -23.05 -15.84
C LYS A 304 -9.67 -22.83 -16.71
N SER A 305 -9.56 -21.91 -17.67
CA SER A 305 -10.34 -21.93 -18.90
C SER A 305 -9.51 -22.71 -19.92
N ASP A 306 -9.81 -24.00 -20.04
CA ASP A 306 -9.30 -24.83 -21.13
C ASP A 306 -10.49 -25.10 -22.07
N GLU A 307 -10.76 -24.14 -22.95
CA GLU A 307 -11.58 -24.37 -24.14
C GLU A 307 -10.65 -24.75 -25.31
N GLY A 308 -10.61 -26.05 -25.59
CA GLY A 308 -10.79 -26.62 -26.92
C GLY A 308 -9.81 -26.24 -28.05
N LYS A 309 -9.14 -27.27 -28.60
CA LYS A 309 -8.97 -27.38 -30.06
C LYS A 309 -8.98 -28.84 -30.54
N VAL A 310 -10.11 -29.20 -31.13
CA VAL A 310 -10.29 -29.83 -32.45
C VAL A 310 -9.28 -30.91 -32.87
N SER A 311 -9.75 -32.16 -32.87
CA SER A 311 -9.69 -33.10 -33.99
C SER A 311 -10.81 -34.12 -33.81
#